data_AF-A0A8T3VYH8-F1
#
_entry.id   AF-A0A8T3VYH8-F1
#
_cell.length_a   1.000
_cell.length_b   1.000
_cell.length_c   1.000
_cell.angle_alpha   90.00
_cell.angle_beta   90.00
_cell.angle_gamma   90.00
#
_symmetry.space_group_name_H-M   'P 1'
#
loop_
_entity.id
_entity.type
_entity.pdbx_description
1 polymer ?
#
loop_
_entity_poly.entity_id
_entity_poly.type
_entity_poly.pdbx_seq_one_letter_code
_entity_poly.pdbx_strand_id
1 'polypeptide(L)' 'MNKMKIASYIILIVSVLAILYALIFNPADWIVYAIAIVCIPFLVLSFGLLTMSKPIKDEEEERREEPFTGY' A
#
# COMPACT_ATOMS: atom_id res chain seq x y z
N MET A 1 -6.03 6.19 12.04
CA MET A 1 -5.75 4.88 11.42
C MET A 1 -6.88 4.33 10.54
N ASN A 2 -8.15 4.33 10.97
CA ASN A 2 -9.24 3.73 10.16
C ASN A 2 -9.40 4.36 8.76
N LYS A 3 -9.34 5.69 8.64
CA LYS A 3 -9.46 6.38 7.35
C LYS A 3 -8.33 5.99 6.37
N MET A 4 -7.09 5.89 6.85
CA MET A 4 -5.95 5.47 6.03
C MET A 4 -6.06 4.00 5.59
N LYS A 5 -6.53 3.11 6.48
CA LYS A 5 -6.78 1.71 6.10
C LYS A 5 -7.85 1.58 5.04
N ILE A 6 -8.95 2.33 5.16
CA ILE A 6 -10.02 2.36 4.17
C ILE A 6 -9.48 2.87 2.82
N ALA A 7 -8.74 3.97 2.82
CA ALA A 7 -8.12 4.49 1.59
C ALA A 7 -7.16 3.47 0.95
N SER A 8 -6.35 2.78 1.76
CA SER A 8 -5.42 1.75 1.28
C SER A 8 -6.16 0.57 0.65
N TYR A 9 -7.26 0.10 1.26
CA TYR A 9 -8.11 -0.93 0.66
C TYR A 9 -8.72 -0.51 -0.67
N ILE A 10 -9.23 0.73 -0.76
CA ILE A 10 -9.81 1.23 -2.02
C ILE A 10 -8.75 1.27 -3.12
N ILE A 11 -7.56 1.83 -2.83
CA ILE A 11 -6.46 1.92 -3.79
C ILE A 11 -6.02 0.52 -4.23
N LEU A 12 -5.93 -0.44 -3.30
CA LEU A 12 -5.57 -1.82 -3.60
C LEU A 12 -6.57 -2.47 -4.55
N ILE A 13 -7.87 -2.37 -4.26
CA ILE A 13 -8.94 -2.95 -5.09
C ILE A 13 -8.93 -2.33 -6.50
N VAL A 14 -8.85 -1.00 -6.59
CA VAL A 14 -8.82 -0.30 -7.89
C VAL A 14 -7.60 -0.71 -8.70
N SER A 15 -6.43 -0.83 -8.06
CA SER A 15 -5.19 -1.26 -8.74
C SER A 15 -5.30 -2.68 -9.28
N VAL A 16 -5.86 -3.60 -8.49
CA VAL A 16 -6.10 -4.99 -8.93
C VAL A 16 -7.06 -5.03 -10.12
N LEU A 17 -8.18 -4.31 -10.05
CA LEU A 17 -9.16 -4.28 -11.13
C LEU A 17 -8.59 -3.69 -12.43
N ALA A 18 -7.79 -2.63 -12.34
CA ALA A 18 -7.14 -2.02 -13.50
C ALA A 18 -6.14 -2.99 -14.16
N ILE A 19 -5.35 -3.72 -13.37
CA ILE A 19 -4.41 -4.73 -13.88
C ILE A 19 -5.17 -5.89 -14.54
N LEU A 20 -6.24 -6.38 -13.92
CA LEU A 20 -7.08 -7.44 -14.49
C LEU A 20 -7.75 -6.98 -15.79
N TYR A 21 -8.22 -5.73 -15.85
CA TYR A 21 -8.77 -5.14 -17.07
C TYR A 21 -7.73 -5.16 -18.20
N ALA A 22 -6.51 -4.69 -17.93
CA ALA A 22 -5.43 -4.68 -18.92
C ALA A 22 -5.11 -6.11 -19.42
N LEU A 23 -5.14 -7.10 -18.52
CA LEU A 23 -4.83 -8.49 -18.85
C LEU A 23 -5.94 -9.19 -19.66
N ILE A 24 -7.21 -8.92 -19.36
CA ILE A 24 -8.36 -9.59 -20.00
C ILE A 24 -8.70 -8.95 -21.34
N PHE A 25 -8.76 -7.61 -21.39
CA PHE A 25 -9.23 -6.88 -22.57
C PHE A 25 -8.12 -6.50 -23.53
N ASN A 26 -6.85 -6.65 -23.13
CA ASN A 26 -5.66 -6.36 -23.92
C ASN A 26 -5.78 -5.06 -24.75
N PRO A 27 -6.00 -3.90 -24.08
CA PRO A 27 -6.07 -2.61 -24.77
C PRO A 27 -4.71 -2.27 -25.41
N ALA A 28 -4.64 -1.15 -26.12
CA ALA A 28 -3.41 -0.72 -26.78
C ALA A 28 -2.20 -0.68 -25.82
N ASP A 29 -1.02 -1.09 -26.30
CA ASP A 29 0.18 -1.31 -25.47
C ASP A 29 0.53 -0.14 -24.55
N TRP A 30 0.37 1.09 -25.04
CA TRP A 30 0.65 2.29 -24.24
C TRP A 30 -0.28 2.42 -23.00
N ILE A 31 -1.52 1.94 -23.10
CA ILE A 31 -2.47 1.88 -21.98
C ILE A 31 -2.02 0.83 -20.98
N VAL A 32 -1.60 -0.34 -21.47
CA VAL A 32 -1.09 -1.43 -20.62
C VAL A 32 0.14 -0.96 -19.84
N TYR A 33 1.08 -0.27 -20.50
CA TYR A 33 2.25 0.29 -19.84
C TYR A 33 1.89 1.38 -18.83
N ALA A 34 0.95 2.27 -19.16
CA ALA A 34 0.50 3.30 -18.22
C ALA A 34 -0.15 2.69 -16.97
N ILE A 35 -1.00 1.67 -17.14
CA ILE A 35 -1.62 0.93 -16.04
C ILE A 35 -0.53 0.23 -15.21
N ALA A 36 0.43 -0.44 -15.85
CA ALA A 36 1.50 -1.14 -15.13
C ALA A 36 2.37 -0.20 -14.30
N ILE A 37 2.81 0.92 -14.87
CA ILE A 37 3.67 1.91 -14.20
C ILE A 37 2.99 2.51 -12.96
N VAL A 38 1.67 2.67 -12.99
CA VAL A 38 0.92 3.32 -11.89
C VAL A 38 0.34 2.31 -10.90
N CYS A 39 -0.37 1.29 -11.40
CA CYS A 39 -1.12 0.37 -10.56
C CYS A 39 -0.25 -0.66 -9.85
N ILE A 40 0.90 -1.08 -10.43
CA ILE A 40 1.79 -2.03 -9.75
C ILE A 40 2.40 -1.40 -8.48
N PRO A 41 3.00 -0.18 -8.53
CA PRO A 41 3.50 0.47 -7.32
C PRO A 41 2.40 0.73 -6.29
N PHE A 42 1.22 1.20 -6.73
CA PHE A 42 0.11 1.45 -5.81
C PHE A 42 -0.41 0.16 -5.16
N LEU A 43 -0.44 -0.96 -5.88
CA LEU A 43 -0.80 -2.26 -5.32
C LEU A 43 0.19 -2.67 -4.23
N VAL A 44 1.50 -2.64 -4.50
CA VAL A 44 2.53 -3.02 -3.53
C VAL A 44 2.50 -2.11 -2.30
N LEU A 45 2.40 -0.81 -2.51
CA LEU A 45 2.41 0.18 -1.43
C LEU A 45 1.16 0.07 -0.55
N SER A 46 -0.03 -0.02 -1.16
CA SER A 46 -1.28 -0.17 -0.41
C SER A 46 -1.33 -1.49 0.35
N PHE A 47 -0.82 -2.58 -0.23
CA PHE A 47 -0.69 -3.85 0.46
C PHE A 47 0.26 -3.74 1.65
N GLY A 48 1.45 -3.17 1.45
CA GLY A 48 2.44 -2.95 2.50
C GLY A 48 1.89 -2.13 3.66
N LEU A 49 1.12 -1.06 3.39
CA LEU A 49 0.47 -0.25 4.43
C LEU A 49 -0.61 -1.02 5.20
N LEU A 50 -1.31 -1.97 4.57
CA LEU A 50 -2.32 -2.79 5.22
C LEU A 50 -1.71 -3.89 6.08
N THR A 51 -0.59 -4.47 5.64
CA THR A 51 0.12 -5.56 6.33
C THR A 51 1.17 -5.07 7.31
N MET A 52 1.48 -3.77 7.33
CA MET A 52 2.48 -3.20 8.22
C MET A 52 2.18 -3.57 9.67
N SER A 53 3.15 -4.21 10.32
CA SER A 53 3.09 -4.60 11.72
C SER A 53 2.76 -3.38 12.57
N LYS A 54 1.75 -3.48 13.44
CA LYS A 54 1.59 -2.46 14.47
C LYS A 54 2.72 -2.64 15.48
N PRO A 55 3.25 -1.54 16.05
CA PRO A 55 4.10 -1.67 17.23
C PRO A 55 3.33 -2.44 18.31
N ILE A 56 4.00 -3.37 18.97
CA ILE A 56 3.46 -4.08 20.12
C ILE A 56 3.27 -3.04 21.22
N LYS A 57 2.17 -3.09 21.97
CA LYS A 57 1.84 -2.08 23.00
C LYS A 57 2.99 -1.88 24.00
N ASP A 58 3.72 -2.94 24.31
CA ASP A 58 4.86 -2.90 25.23
C ASP A 58 6.07 -2.15 24.61
N GLU A 59 6.29 -2.22 23.29
CA GLU A 59 7.31 -1.42 22.58
C GLU A 59 6.91 0.06 22.42
N GLU A 60 5.61 0.38 22.44
CA GLU A 60 5.12 1.76 22.41
C GLU A 60 5.43 2.50 23.72
N GLU A 61 5.34 1.81 24.87
CA GLU A 61 5.70 2.36 26.18
C GLU A 61 7.22 2.54 26.31
N GLU A 62 8.00 1.53 25.92
CA GLU A 62 9.48 1.59 25.94
C GLU A 62 10.02 2.70 25.02
N ARG A 63 9.50 2.85 23.79
CA ARG A 63 9.86 3.97 22.89
C ARG A 63 9.48 5.35 23.39
N ARG A 64 8.56 5.44 24.36
CA ARG A 64 8.10 6.70 24.94
C ARG A 64 8.90 7.10 26.17
N GLU A 65 9.40 6.11 26.91
CA GLU A 65 10.21 6.29 28.11
C GLU A 65 11.71 6.32 27.81
N GLU A 66 12.17 5.70 26.73
CA GLU A 66 13.55 5.82 26.28
C GLU A 66 13.81 7.26 25.81
N PRO A 67 14.71 8.02 26.49
CA PRO A 67 15.18 9.26 25.91
C PRO A 67 15.85 8.92 24.58
N PHE A 68 15.56 9.68 23.52
CA PHE A 68 16.26 9.60 22.24
C PHE A 68 17.75 9.88 22.47
N THR A 69 18.48 8.85 22.88
CA THR A 69 19.93 8.85 22.98
C THR A 69 20.43 8.48 21.60
N GLY A 70 20.31 9.44 20.68
CA GLY A 70 20.95 9.38 19.37
C GLY A 70 22.46 9.57 19.50
N TYR A 71 23.12 8.66 20.21
CA TYR A 71 24.56 8.47 20.17
C TYR A 71 24.89 7.28 19.28
#